data_AF-A0A1C3XDH1-F1
#
_entry.id   AF-A0A1C3XDH1-F1
#
_cell.length_a   1.000
_cell.length_b   1.000
_cell.length_c   1.000
_cell.angle_alpha   90.00
_cell.angle_beta   90.00
_cell.angle_gamma   90.00
#
_symmetry.space_group_name_H-M   'P 1'
#
loop_
_entity.id
_entity.type
_entity.pdbx_description
1 polymer ?
#
loop_
_entity_poly.entity_id
_entity_poly.type
_entity_poly.pdbx_seq_one_letter_code
_entity_poly.pdbx_strand_id
1 'polypeptide(L)'
;MRLPALTILAAPVLLLIASPGLAADSAFSYKTSYRNVTSDPDNVWTGDALAPNSKGTVTIHEYQLRTPDGDWLISQIWNDDCSSGTCPTRVLRVGPNGARQVVVDDMMHQIVPPDDPRFAGMASNKATEAFARQPFTLRDNGKTLVNGDFKFQVDGSKP
;
A
#
# COMPACT_ATOMS: atom_id res chain seq x y z
N MET A 1 -4.21 -55.98 52.44
CA MET A 1 -3.16 -55.09 51.87
C MET A 1 -3.69 -54.53 50.55
N ARG A 2 -3.42 -53.25 50.30
CA ARG A 2 -4.06 -52.39 49.27
C ARG A 2 -3.15 -52.20 48.04
N LEU A 3 -3.80 -51.94 46.90
CA LEU A 3 -3.40 -51.18 45.68
C LEU A 3 -2.48 -51.88 44.63
N PRO A 4 -2.53 -51.46 43.34
CA PRO A 4 -3.65 -50.90 42.57
C PRO A 4 -3.78 -51.43 41.11
N ALA A 5 -4.99 -51.29 40.56
CA ALA A 5 -5.26 -51.41 39.13
C ALA A 5 -4.64 -50.22 38.37
N LEU A 6 -3.86 -50.53 37.33
CA LEU A 6 -3.21 -49.54 36.47
C LEU A 6 -4.15 -49.24 35.28
N THR A 7 -5.01 -48.24 35.44
CA THR A 7 -5.85 -47.72 34.35
C THR A 7 -5.02 -46.72 33.54
N ILE A 8 -4.59 -47.10 32.34
CA ILE A 8 -3.90 -46.20 31.40
C ILE A 8 -4.95 -45.33 30.72
N LEU A 9 -5.06 -44.06 31.12
CA LEU A 9 -5.83 -43.05 30.38
C LEU A 9 -5.08 -42.70 29.08
N ALA A 10 -5.63 -43.08 27.93
CA ALA A 10 -5.20 -42.58 26.64
C ALA A 10 -5.72 -41.15 26.45
N ALA A 11 -4.82 -40.17 26.51
CA ALA A 11 -5.13 -38.78 26.15
C ALA A 11 -5.18 -38.64 24.62
N PRO A 12 -6.25 -38.09 24.02
CA PRO A 12 -6.24 -37.75 22.60
C PRO A 12 -5.36 -36.51 22.41
N VAL A 13 -4.21 -36.70 21.78
CA VAL A 13 -3.37 -35.60 21.29
C VAL A 13 -4.14 -34.92 20.16
N LEU A 14 -4.78 -33.78 20.48
CA LEU A 14 -5.31 -32.85 19.49
C LEU A 14 -4.11 -32.28 18.71
N LEU A 15 -3.83 -32.88 17.56
CA LEU A 15 -2.98 -32.30 16.53
C LEU A 15 -3.67 -31.02 16.04
N LEU A 16 -3.30 -29.88 16.65
CA LEU A 16 -3.51 -28.56 16.06
C LEU A 16 -2.73 -28.53 14.75
N ILE A 17 -3.42 -28.84 13.66
CA ILE A 17 -2.95 -28.56 12.32
C ILE A 17 -3.04 -27.05 12.19
N ALA A 18 -2.00 -26.35 12.64
CA ALA A 18 -1.79 -24.97 12.25
C ALA A 18 -1.48 -25.01 10.75
N SER A 19 -2.52 -24.89 9.93
CA SER A 19 -2.35 -24.61 8.51
C SER A 19 -1.42 -23.41 8.41
N PRO A 20 -0.25 -23.52 7.74
CA PRO A 20 0.51 -22.34 7.43
C PRO A 20 -0.40 -21.53 6.51
N GLY A 21 -1.04 -20.49 7.04
CA GLY A 21 -1.65 -19.47 6.24
C GLY A 21 -0.52 -18.95 5.38
N LEU A 22 -0.53 -19.33 4.10
CA LEU A 22 0.24 -18.66 3.08
C LEU A 22 -0.22 -17.21 3.16
N ALA A 23 0.53 -16.39 3.89
CA ALA A 23 0.44 -14.96 3.77
C ALA A 23 0.81 -14.71 2.31
N ALA A 24 -0.20 -14.65 1.45
CA ALA A 24 -0.02 -14.23 0.08
C ALA A 24 0.74 -12.91 0.18
N ASP A 25 1.90 -12.84 -0.45
CA ASP A 25 2.70 -11.62 -0.52
C ASP A 25 1.75 -10.50 -0.94
N SER A 26 1.38 -9.71 0.05
CA SER A 26 0.33 -8.72 -0.06
C SER A 26 0.98 -7.51 -0.69
N ALA A 27 1.24 -7.60 -1.99
CA ALA A 27 1.90 -6.57 -2.78
C ALA A 27 0.88 -5.52 -3.22
N PHE A 28 1.28 -4.26 -3.17
CA PHE A 28 0.49 -3.20 -3.79
C PHE A 28 0.40 -3.44 -5.31
N SER A 29 -0.82 -3.37 -5.82
CA SER A 29 -1.13 -3.43 -7.24
C SER A 29 -1.50 -2.05 -7.75
N TYR A 30 -1.12 -1.73 -8.98
CA TYR A 30 -1.57 -0.51 -9.63
C TYR A 30 -3.09 -0.57 -9.83
N LYS A 31 -3.80 0.44 -9.32
CA LYS A 31 -5.26 0.55 -9.41
C LYS A 31 -5.66 1.28 -10.70
N THR A 32 -5.25 2.54 -10.86
CA THR A 32 -5.68 3.37 -11.99
C THR A 32 -4.89 4.69 -12.11
N SER A 33 -5.11 5.38 -13.22
CA SER A 33 -4.77 6.79 -13.43
C SER A 33 -6.02 7.60 -13.73
N TYR A 34 -6.17 8.75 -13.08
CA TYR A 34 -7.12 9.78 -13.47
C TYR A 34 -6.35 10.95 -14.06
N ARG A 35 -6.58 11.28 -15.33
CA ARG A 35 -5.84 12.33 -16.06
C ARG A 35 -6.73 13.56 -16.25
N ASN A 36 -6.12 14.74 -16.27
CA ASN A 36 -6.79 16.04 -16.42
C ASN A 36 -7.94 16.23 -15.42
N VAL A 37 -7.70 15.83 -14.16
CA VAL A 37 -8.75 15.87 -13.14
C VAL A 37 -9.05 17.30 -12.72
N THR A 38 -10.34 17.60 -12.59
CA THR A 38 -10.87 18.83 -11.97
C THR A 38 -11.53 18.54 -10.62
N SER A 39 -11.82 17.25 -10.36
CA SER A 39 -12.27 16.71 -9.08
C SER A 39 -11.63 15.34 -8.88
N ASP A 40 -11.35 14.97 -7.62
CA ASP A 40 -10.82 13.65 -7.28
C ASP A 40 -11.95 12.61 -7.19
N PRO A 41 -12.01 11.60 -8.08
CA PRO A 41 -13.06 10.58 -8.05
C PRO A 41 -13.11 9.77 -6.76
N ASP A 42 -11.96 9.56 -6.13
CA ASP A 42 -11.83 8.79 -4.90
C ASP A 42 -11.88 9.69 -3.65
N ASN A 43 -12.10 11.00 -3.78
CA ASN A 43 -12.22 11.95 -2.68
C ASN A 43 -11.06 11.88 -1.65
N VAL A 44 -9.85 11.58 -2.11
CA VAL A 44 -8.61 11.60 -1.31
C VAL A 44 -8.05 13.02 -1.22
N TRP A 45 -8.14 13.76 -2.32
CA TRP A 45 -7.61 15.10 -2.52
C TRP A 45 -8.75 16.12 -2.62
N THR A 46 -8.55 17.27 -1.99
CA THR A 46 -9.51 18.37 -2.00
C THR A 46 -8.78 19.72 -2.04
N GLY A 47 -9.50 20.78 -2.39
CA GLY A 47 -8.98 22.14 -2.38
C GLY A 47 -7.77 22.34 -3.29
N ASP A 48 -6.79 23.09 -2.78
CA ASP A 48 -5.63 23.54 -3.56
C ASP A 48 -4.71 22.42 -4.03
N ALA A 49 -4.81 21.20 -3.45
CA ALA A 49 -4.08 20.05 -3.96
C ALA A 49 -4.44 19.73 -5.42
N LEU A 50 -5.68 20.03 -5.84
CA LEU A 50 -6.15 19.87 -7.22
C LEU A 50 -5.89 21.11 -8.09
N ALA A 51 -5.08 22.06 -7.62
CA ALA A 51 -4.66 23.18 -8.45
C ALA A 51 -3.85 22.66 -9.67
N PRO A 52 -4.21 23.06 -10.90
CA PRO A 52 -3.55 22.58 -12.10
C PRO A 52 -2.10 23.03 -12.17
N ASN A 53 -1.25 22.16 -12.72
CA ASN A 53 0.14 22.50 -12.98
C ASN A 53 0.28 23.60 -14.04
N SER A 54 1.50 24.08 -14.28
CA SER A 54 1.87 25.03 -15.33
C SER A 54 1.42 24.65 -16.75
N LYS A 55 1.07 23.38 -16.98
CA LYS A 55 0.49 22.86 -18.23
C LYS A 55 -1.04 22.74 -18.20
N GLY A 56 -1.69 23.21 -17.14
CA GLY A 56 -3.15 23.19 -16.95
C GLY A 56 -3.72 21.84 -16.53
N THR A 57 -2.91 20.91 -16.03
CA THR A 57 -3.33 19.51 -15.80
C THR A 57 -3.01 19.03 -14.39
N VAL A 58 -3.87 18.17 -13.86
CA VAL A 58 -3.60 17.36 -12.66
C VAL A 58 -3.81 15.91 -13.05
N THR A 59 -2.91 15.03 -12.64
CA THR A 59 -3.09 13.58 -12.78
C THR A 59 -2.99 12.93 -11.42
N ILE A 60 -3.85 11.96 -11.13
CA ILE A 60 -3.80 11.15 -9.90
C ILE A 60 -3.45 9.72 -10.29
N HIS A 61 -2.47 9.14 -9.62
CA HIS A 61 -2.06 7.75 -9.78
C HIS A 61 -2.32 7.00 -8.50
N GLU A 62 -2.91 5.80 -8.62
CA GLU A 62 -3.31 5.04 -7.45
C GLU A 62 -2.77 3.62 -7.46
N TYR A 63 -2.35 3.17 -6.27
CA TYR A 63 -2.06 1.79 -5.95
C TYR A 63 -2.98 1.33 -4.83
N GLN A 64 -3.35 0.06 -4.86
CA GLN A 64 -4.16 -0.55 -3.81
C GLN A 64 -3.53 -1.84 -3.32
N LEU A 65 -3.74 -2.13 -2.04
CA LEU A 65 -3.52 -3.45 -1.46
C LEU A 65 -4.77 -3.87 -0.72
N ARG A 66 -5.34 -5.02 -1.08
CA ARG A 66 -6.52 -5.57 -0.40
C ARG A 66 -6.08 -6.64 0.59
N THR A 67 -6.57 -6.54 1.83
CA THR A 67 -6.27 -7.53 2.88
C THR A 67 -7.52 -7.92 3.65
N PRO A 68 -7.54 -9.07 4.34
CA PRO A 68 -8.67 -9.43 5.19
C PRO A 68 -9.01 -8.41 6.28
N ASP A 69 -8.02 -7.64 6.74
CA ASP A 69 -8.18 -6.64 7.81
C ASP A 69 -8.60 -5.24 7.29
N GLY A 70 -8.74 -5.11 5.96
CA GLY A 70 -9.06 -3.85 5.29
C GLY A 70 -8.14 -3.57 4.10
N ASP A 71 -8.48 -2.55 3.35
CA ASP A 71 -7.75 -2.15 2.15
C ASP A 71 -6.80 -0.99 2.45
N TRP A 72 -5.74 -0.90 1.66
CA TRP A 72 -4.86 0.25 1.58
C TRP A 72 -5.02 0.90 0.22
N LEU A 73 -5.07 2.23 0.22
CA LEU A 73 -5.01 3.03 -1.00
C LEU A 73 -3.85 4.01 -0.89
N ILE A 74 -2.98 4.00 -1.88
CA ILE A 74 -1.95 5.02 -2.08
C ILE A 74 -2.41 5.85 -3.25
N SER A 75 -2.61 7.14 -3.04
CA SER A 75 -2.99 8.10 -4.07
C SER A 75 -1.89 9.14 -4.17
N GLN A 76 -1.32 9.31 -5.35
CA GLN A 76 -0.24 10.26 -5.62
C GLN A 76 -0.71 11.27 -6.67
N ILE A 77 -0.51 12.55 -6.38
CA ILE A 77 -0.92 13.63 -7.28
C ILE A 77 0.28 14.16 -8.06
N TRP A 78 0.09 14.34 -9.36
CA TRP A 78 1.06 14.95 -10.26
C TRP A 78 0.53 16.31 -10.70
N ASN A 79 0.89 17.31 -9.92
CA ASN A 79 0.70 18.74 -10.17
C ASN A 79 2.10 19.43 -10.19
N ASP A 80 2.16 20.75 -10.05
CA ASP A 80 3.45 21.48 -9.98
C ASP A 80 4.28 21.14 -8.72
N ASP A 81 3.64 20.65 -7.65
CA ASP A 81 4.34 20.23 -6.44
C ASP A 81 5.08 18.90 -6.63
N CYS A 82 4.71 18.10 -7.64
CA CYS A 82 5.53 16.95 -8.03
C CYS A 82 6.77 17.42 -8.80
N SER A 83 7.89 17.54 -8.10
CA SER A 83 9.15 18.04 -8.64
C SER A 83 10.30 17.06 -8.40
N SER A 84 11.24 17.02 -9.34
CA SER A 84 12.46 16.19 -9.25
C SER A 84 12.22 14.69 -8.99
N GLY A 85 11.07 14.16 -9.41
CA GLY A 85 10.72 12.75 -9.21
C GLY A 85 10.17 12.44 -7.83
N THR A 86 9.76 13.43 -7.04
CA THR A 86 9.06 13.25 -5.77
C THR A 86 7.72 13.98 -5.81
N CYS A 87 6.63 13.30 -5.51
CA CYS A 87 5.27 13.83 -5.62
C CYS A 87 4.50 13.76 -4.28
N PRO A 88 3.54 14.67 -4.05
CA PRO A 88 2.65 14.57 -2.91
C PRO A 88 1.84 13.28 -2.97
N THR A 89 1.78 12.57 -1.84
CA THR A 89 1.20 11.24 -1.74
C THR A 89 0.41 11.10 -0.44
N ARG A 90 -0.82 10.64 -0.58
CA ARG A 90 -1.68 10.26 0.55
C ARG A 90 -1.81 8.75 0.61
N VAL A 91 -1.64 8.21 1.81
CA VAL A 91 -1.84 6.79 2.11
C VAL A 91 -3.04 6.67 3.02
N LEU A 92 -3.99 5.84 2.63
CA LEU A 92 -5.22 5.62 3.35
C LEU A 92 -5.31 4.18 3.80
N ARG A 93 -5.77 3.99 5.03
CA ARG A 93 -6.41 2.75 5.46
C ARG A 93 -7.90 2.84 5.23
N VAL A 94 -8.48 1.80 4.63
CA VAL A 94 -9.90 1.65 4.41
C VAL A 94 -10.36 0.44 5.23
N GLY A 95 -11.08 0.70 6.32
CA GLY A 95 -11.59 -0.35 7.19
C GLY A 95 -12.65 -1.23 6.50
N PRO A 96 -12.98 -2.40 7.05
CA PRO A 96 -13.97 -3.31 6.47
C PRO A 96 -15.37 -2.71 6.29
N ASN A 97 -15.70 -1.67 7.05
CA ASN A 97 -16.95 -0.92 6.96
C ASN A 97 -16.90 0.24 5.94
N GLY A 98 -15.80 0.36 5.19
CA GLY A 98 -15.56 1.47 4.26
C GLY A 98 -15.10 2.77 4.90
N ALA A 99 -14.87 2.81 6.22
CA ALA A 99 -14.30 3.99 6.88
C ALA A 99 -12.88 4.24 6.39
N ARG A 100 -12.56 5.48 6.03
CA ARG A 100 -11.27 5.84 5.44
C ARG A 100 -10.50 6.76 6.37
N GLN A 101 -9.23 6.47 6.57
CA GLN A 101 -8.32 7.28 7.38
C GLN A 101 -7.04 7.54 6.60
N VAL A 102 -6.65 8.81 6.46
CA VAL A 102 -5.32 9.16 5.96
C VAL A 102 -4.31 8.87 7.06
N VAL A 103 -3.35 8.00 6.77
CA VAL A 103 -2.28 7.59 7.69
C VAL A 103 -0.93 8.20 7.31
N VAL A 104 -0.78 8.67 6.06
CA VAL A 104 0.36 9.47 5.59
C VAL A 104 -0.14 10.55 4.65
N ASP A 105 0.36 11.77 4.80
CA ASP A 105 0.20 12.90 3.87
C ASP A 105 1.58 13.56 3.72
N ASP A 106 2.38 13.07 2.77
CA ASP A 106 3.80 13.45 2.61
C ASP A 106 4.28 13.22 1.17
N MET A 107 5.54 13.53 0.89
CA MET A 107 6.19 13.39 -0.41
C MET A 107 6.79 11.99 -0.59
N MET A 108 6.55 11.35 -1.74
CA MET A 108 7.09 10.04 -2.09
C MET A 108 7.68 10.03 -3.50
N HIS A 109 8.58 9.10 -3.80
CA HIS A 109 9.07 8.91 -5.17
C HIS A 109 7.92 8.75 -6.14
N GLN A 110 8.08 9.40 -7.28
CA GLN A 110 7.13 9.39 -8.36
C GLN A 110 6.86 7.95 -8.79
N ILE A 111 5.58 7.58 -8.78
CA ILE A 111 5.08 6.37 -9.40
C ILE A 111 5.45 6.42 -10.89
N VAL A 112 5.74 5.28 -11.51
CA VAL A 112 5.72 5.21 -12.98
C VAL A 112 4.59 4.30 -13.40
N PRO A 113 3.53 4.83 -14.03
CA PRO A 113 2.41 4.02 -14.50
C PRO A 113 2.90 2.93 -15.45
N PRO A 114 2.35 1.70 -15.39
CA PRO A 114 2.77 0.62 -16.28
C PRO A 114 2.60 0.92 -17.78
N ASP A 115 1.67 1.83 -18.12
CA ASP A 115 1.38 2.29 -19.48
C ASP A 115 2.22 3.50 -19.93
N ASP A 116 3.06 4.07 -19.05
CA ASP A 116 3.87 5.24 -19.38
C ASP A 116 5.02 4.85 -20.34
N PRO A 117 5.20 5.54 -21.48
CA PRO A 117 6.28 5.27 -22.42
C PRO A 117 7.68 5.32 -21.80
N ARG A 118 7.87 6.08 -20.71
CA ARG A 118 9.12 6.10 -19.93
C ARG A 118 9.45 4.72 -19.36
N PHE A 119 8.44 3.90 -19.06
CA PHE A 119 8.62 2.55 -18.52
C PHE A 119 9.39 1.64 -19.49
N ALA A 120 9.14 1.73 -20.79
CA ALA A 120 9.89 0.98 -21.79
C ALA A 120 11.38 1.37 -21.83
N GLY A 121 11.72 2.62 -21.51
CA GLY A 121 13.09 3.13 -21.45
C GLY A 121 13.86 2.80 -20.16
N MET A 122 13.15 2.40 -19.08
CA MET A 122 13.76 2.09 -17.79
C MET A 122 14.52 0.75 -17.76
N ALA A 123 14.40 -0.08 -18.79
CA ALA A 123 15.07 -1.38 -18.92
C ALA A 123 16.62 -1.30 -18.86
N SER A 124 17.21 -0.11 -18.99
CA SER A 124 18.65 0.11 -18.85
C SER A 124 19.15 0.07 -17.39
N ASN A 125 18.27 0.23 -16.40
CA ASN A 125 18.61 0.17 -14.97
C ASN A 125 17.67 -0.78 -14.19
N LYS A 126 18.21 -1.93 -13.80
CA LYS A 126 17.46 -2.97 -13.06
C LYS A 126 16.86 -2.47 -11.74
N ALA A 127 17.52 -1.56 -11.04
CA ALA A 127 17.00 -1.04 -9.76
C ALA A 127 15.80 -0.12 -9.99
N THR A 128 15.87 0.74 -11.00
CA THR A 128 14.75 1.60 -11.42
C THR A 128 13.57 0.77 -11.92
N GLU A 129 13.84 -0.26 -12.73
CA GLU A 129 12.79 -1.18 -13.20
C GLU A 129 12.14 -1.94 -12.03
N ALA A 130 12.93 -2.45 -11.08
CA ALA A 130 12.41 -3.14 -9.91
C ALA A 130 11.54 -2.22 -9.05
N PHE A 131 11.98 -0.99 -8.80
CA PHE A 131 11.18 0.01 -8.10
C PHE A 131 9.88 0.30 -8.85
N ALA A 132 9.94 0.52 -10.16
CA ALA A 132 8.74 0.83 -10.93
C ALA A 132 7.71 -0.31 -10.95
N ARG A 133 8.17 -1.57 -10.85
CA ARG A 133 7.29 -2.75 -10.75
C ARG A 133 6.65 -2.89 -9.37
N GLN A 134 7.38 -2.53 -8.31
CA GLN A 134 6.91 -2.63 -6.92
C GLN A 134 7.32 -1.38 -6.12
N PRO A 135 6.68 -0.23 -6.37
CA PRO A 135 7.11 1.03 -5.78
C PRO A 135 6.77 1.14 -4.28
N PHE A 136 5.92 0.25 -3.78
CA PHE A 136 5.44 0.27 -2.40
C PHE A 136 5.51 -1.11 -1.77
N THR A 137 5.97 -1.18 -0.53
CA THR A 137 6.02 -2.41 0.24
C THR A 137 5.72 -2.12 1.70
N LEU A 138 4.91 -2.96 2.32
CA LEU A 138 4.74 -2.97 3.77
C LEU A 138 5.83 -3.81 4.43
N ARG A 139 6.46 -3.28 5.47
CA ARG A 139 7.46 -3.94 6.31
C ARG A 139 7.03 -3.93 7.77
N ASP A 140 7.79 -4.65 8.59
CA ASP A 140 7.63 -4.69 10.04
C ASP A 140 6.18 -5.07 10.44
N ASN A 141 5.65 -6.12 9.81
CA ASN A 141 4.27 -6.58 9.96
C ASN A 141 3.21 -5.53 9.63
N GLY A 142 3.42 -4.76 8.54
CA GLY A 142 2.43 -3.77 8.09
C GLY A 142 2.48 -2.44 8.83
N LYS A 143 3.52 -2.20 9.64
CA LYS A 143 3.70 -0.97 10.42
C LYS A 143 4.49 0.09 9.70
N THR A 144 5.33 -0.29 8.75
CA THR A 144 6.14 0.65 7.96
C THR A 144 5.82 0.50 6.48
N LEU A 145 5.43 1.60 5.84
CA LEU A 145 5.37 1.69 4.39
C LEU A 145 6.73 2.14 3.86
N VAL A 146 7.24 1.43 2.85
CA VAL A 146 8.48 1.76 2.16
C VAL A 146 8.18 2.15 0.73
N ASN A 147 8.80 3.23 0.28
CA ASN A 147 8.82 3.69 -1.10
C ASN A 147 10.26 4.06 -1.46
N GLY A 148 10.98 3.14 -2.13
CA GLY A 148 12.40 3.31 -2.38
C GLY A 148 13.21 3.38 -1.08
N ASP A 149 13.91 4.48 -0.86
CA ASP A 149 14.63 4.81 0.38
C ASP A 149 13.76 5.51 1.43
N PHE A 150 12.55 5.95 1.08
CA PHE A 150 11.63 6.60 2.02
C PHE A 150 10.89 5.56 2.87
N LYS A 151 10.66 5.92 4.14
CA LYS A 151 10.01 5.06 5.14
C LYS A 151 9.02 5.87 5.95
N PHE A 152 7.81 5.35 6.09
CA PHE A 152 6.71 6.00 6.78
C PHE A 152 6.10 5.06 7.81
N GLN A 153 5.90 5.51 9.03
CA GLN A 153 5.13 4.75 10.03
C GLN A 153 3.65 4.85 9.67
N VAL A 154 2.99 3.69 9.62
CA VAL A 154 1.58 3.53 9.20
C VAL A 154 0.78 2.69 10.21
N ASP A 155 1.36 2.43 11.38
CA ASP A 155 0.67 1.85 12.53
C ASP A 155 0.03 2.96 13.38
N GLY A 156 -1.24 3.25 13.09
CA GLY A 156 -2.08 4.04 13.97
C GLY A 156 -1.68 5.50 14.09
N SER A 157 -2.01 6.29 13.06
CA SER A 157 -2.55 7.61 13.39
C SER A 157 -3.72 7.37 14.35
N LYS A 158 -3.53 7.85 15.58
CA LYS A 158 -4.33 7.64 16.79
C LYS A 158 -5.85 7.69 16.49
N PRO A 159 -6.70 6.90 17.20
CA PRO A 159 -8.14 7.12 17.17
C PRO A 159 -8.52 8.55 17.56
#